data_AF-A0A1I5XIJ7-F1
#
_entry.id   AF-A0A1I5XIJ7-F1
#
_cell.length_a   1.000
_cell.length_b   1.000
_cell.length_c   1.000
_cell.angle_alpha   90.00
_cell.angle_beta   90.00
_cell.angle_gamma   90.00
#
_symmetry.space_group_name_H-M   'P 1'
#
loop_
_entity.id
_entity.type
_entity.pdbx_description
1 polymer ?
#
loop_
_entity_poly.entity_id
_entity_poly.type
_entity_poly.pdbx_seq_one_letter_code
_entity_poly.pdbx_strand_id
1 'polypeptide(L)'
;MLKRVFSRRLAALLAASHLLLMVQVPLVQAAMIATPEVVQAQQQQVDRQQLLAMLDDQGVQDKLVTLGVERGQVEERIRGLTNAELAQFNQQLSEAPAGGIIGVIVLFLVIFIITDMLCATDVFSFVKCIN
;
A
#
# COMPACT_ATOMS: atom_id res chain seq x y z
N MET A 1 -62.28 15.22 33.92
CA MET A 1 -61.22 14.22 34.17
C MET A 1 -60.43 13.80 32.92
N LEU A 2 -61.06 13.69 31.73
CA LEU A 2 -60.42 13.27 30.46
C LEU A 2 -59.22 14.13 30.00
N LYS A 3 -59.28 15.46 30.15
CA LYS A 3 -58.21 16.38 29.69
C LYS A 3 -56.84 16.17 30.39
N ARG A 4 -56.83 15.76 31.67
CA ARG A 4 -55.58 15.50 32.42
C ARG A 4 -54.92 14.18 32.03
N VAL A 5 -55.69 13.19 31.59
CA VAL A 5 -55.15 11.89 31.12
C VAL A 5 -54.57 12.06 29.72
N PHE A 6 -55.25 12.86 28.88
CA PHE A 6 -54.79 13.17 27.53
C PHE A 6 -53.47 13.96 27.54
N SER A 7 -53.33 15.00 28.38
CA SER A 7 -52.08 15.77 28.48
C SER A 7 -50.91 14.94 29.02
N ARG A 8 -51.15 14.02 29.96
CA ARG A 8 -50.10 13.11 30.49
C ARG A 8 -49.62 12.10 29.45
N ARG A 9 -50.52 11.56 28.62
CA ARG A 9 -50.15 10.66 27.52
C ARG A 9 -49.37 11.39 26.42
N LEU A 10 -49.77 12.62 26.10
CA LEU A 10 -49.07 13.46 25.12
C LEU A 10 -47.65 13.83 25.59
N ALA A 11 -47.49 14.20 26.87
CA ALA A 11 -46.18 14.49 27.46
C ALA A 11 -45.27 13.25 27.50
N ALA A 12 -45.82 12.07 27.80
CA ALA A 12 -45.06 10.82 27.79
C ALA A 12 -44.58 10.45 26.38
N LEU A 13 -45.42 10.67 25.35
CA LEU A 13 -45.03 10.44 23.95
C LEU A 13 -43.92 11.41 23.49
N LEU A 14 -44.01 12.69 23.87
CA LEU A 14 -42.97 13.69 23.59
C LEU A 14 -41.65 13.37 24.30
N ALA A 15 -41.70 12.94 25.56
CA ALA A 15 -40.51 12.52 26.29
C ALA A 15 -39.88 11.26 25.66
N ALA A 16 -40.70 10.30 25.25
CA ALA A 16 -40.22 9.09 24.56
C ALA A 16 -39.62 9.41 23.19
N SER A 17 -40.20 10.34 22.42
CA SER A 17 -39.64 10.77 21.14
C SER A 17 -38.31 11.49 21.29
N HIS A 18 -38.19 12.36 22.31
CA HIS A 18 -36.91 13.01 22.63
C HIS A 18 -35.83 12.00 23.06
N LEU A 19 -36.19 10.98 23.85
CA LEU A 19 -35.25 9.94 24.24
C LEU A 19 -34.77 9.09 23.06
N LEU A 20 -35.65 8.76 22.10
CA LEU A 20 -35.26 8.04 20.89
C LEU A 20 -34.28 8.83 20.00
N LEU A 21 -34.41 10.15 19.95
CA LEU A 21 -33.53 11.02 19.17
C LEU A 21 -32.13 11.16 19.78
N MET A 22 -31.99 11.04 21.10
CA MET A 22 -30.72 11.19 21.81
C MET A 22 -29.82 9.94 21.76
N VAL A 23 -30.33 8.79 21.30
CA VAL A 23 -29.56 7.54 21.17
C VAL A 23 -28.65 7.53 19.93
N GLN A 24 -28.65 8.60 19.14
CA GLN A 24 -27.67 8.78 18.06
C GLN A 24 -26.41 9.50 18.58
N VAL A 25 -25.74 8.92 19.57
CA VAL A 25 -24.36 9.30 19.85
C VAL A 25 -23.52 8.52 18.84
N PRO A 26 -22.89 9.16 17.84
CA PRO A 26 -21.90 8.46 17.05
C PRO A 26 -20.82 7.97 18.02
N LEU A 27 -20.62 6.66 18.07
CA LEU A 27 -19.41 6.08 18.63
C LEU A 27 -18.27 6.63 17.79
N VAL A 28 -17.71 7.76 18.21
CA VAL A 28 -16.47 8.29 17.67
C VAL A 28 -15.43 7.25 18.04
N GLN A 29 -15.23 6.31 17.12
CA GLN A 29 -14.01 5.54 17.04
C GLN A 29 -12.91 6.59 17.03
N ALA A 30 -12.15 6.66 18.11
CA ALA A 30 -10.94 7.44 18.21
C ALA A 30 -9.92 6.84 17.22
N ALA A 31 -10.18 7.02 15.93
CA ALA A 31 -9.15 6.98 14.93
C ALA A 31 -8.23 8.13 15.32
N MET A 32 -7.08 7.78 15.91
CA MET A 32 -5.97 8.69 16.13
C MET A 32 -5.86 9.54 14.87
N ILE A 33 -6.18 10.84 14.97
CA ILE A 33 -5.91 11.78 13.88
C ILE A 33 -4.40 11.89 13.88
N ALA A 34 -3.75 11.00 13.15
CA ALA A 34 -2.33 11.07 12.92
C ALA A 34 -2.12 12.34 12.12
N THR A 35 -1.53 13.35 12.77
CA THR A 35 -1.11 14.59 12.13
C THR A 35 -0.28 14.19 10.89
N PRO A 36 -0.46 14.84 9.73
CA PRO A 36 0.27 14.50 8.52
C PRO A 36 1.79 14.41 8.75
N GLU A 37 2.36 15.17 9.69
CA GLU A 37 3.77 15.06 10.07
C GLU A 37 4.14 13.70 10.70
N VAL A 38 3.25 13.12 11.51
CA VAL A 38 3.47 11.82 12.17
C VAL A 38 3.37 10.68 11.17
N VAL A 39 2.41 10.75 10.23
CA VAL A 39 2.27 9.75 9.16
C VAL A 39 3.48 9.76 8.23
N GLN A 40 3.95 10.96 7.85
CA GLN A 40 5.14 11.09 7.02
C GLN A 40 6.40 10.56 7.72
N ALA A 41 6.59 10.87 9.00
CA ALA A 41 7.72 10.35 9.77
C ALA A 41 7.71 8.81 9.85
N GLN A 42 6.53 8.20 10.01
CA GLN A 42 6.39 6.75 10.05
C GLN A 42 6.64 6.11 8.67
N GLN A 43 6.11 6.69 7.59
CA GLN A 43 6.36 6.22 6.22
C GLN A 43 7.86 6.29 5.88
N GLN A 44 8.55 7.37 6.26
CA GLN A 44 9.99 7.52 6.04
C GLN A 44 10.81 6.43 6.74
N GLN A 45 10.42 6.04 7.95
CA GLN A 45 11.10 4.96 8.67
C GLN A 45 10.90 3.61 7.96
N VAL A 46 9.68 3.35 7.47
CA VAL A 46 9.35 2.15 6.70
C VAL A 46 10.14 2.10 5.39
N ASP A 47 10.19 3.22 4.65
CA ASP A 47 10.95 3.35 3.40
C ASP A 47 12.43 3.03 3.59
N ARG A 48 13.04 3.55 4.67
CA ARG A 48 14.44 3.32 4.99
C ARG A 48 14.69 1.84 5.34
N GLN A 49 13.78 1.22 6.08
CA GLN A 49 13.83 -0.21 6.42
C GLN A 49 13.65 -1.11 5.18
N GLN A 50 12.79 -0.71 4.24
CA GLN A 50 12.58 -1.43 2.98
C GLN A 50 13.85 -1.44 2.12
N LEU A 51 14.57 -0.31 2.02
CA LEU A 51 15.85 -0.27 1.31
C LEU A 51 16.92 -1.15 1.96
N LEU A 52 16.97 -1.20 3.29
CA LEU A 52 17.87 -2.10 4.00
C LEU A 52 17.51 -3.57 3.77
N ALA A 53 16.23 -3.91 3.70
CA ALA A 53 15.78 -5.25 3.36
C ALA A 53 16.10 -5.61 1.89
N MET A 54 16.04 -4.66 0.96
CA MET A 54 16.51 -4.88 -0.43
C MET A 54 18.02 -5.09 -0.50
N LEU A 55 18.79 -4.40 0.35
CA LEU A 55 20.24 -4.60 0.46
C LEU A 55 20.60 -6.00 0.98
N ASP A 56 19.71 -6.63 1.75
CA ASP A 56 19.86 -8.02 2.21
C ASP A 56 19.59 -9.06 1.11
N ASP A 57 18.98 -8.69 -0.02
CA ASP A 57 18.76 -9.60 -1.13
C ASP A 57 20.09 -10.11 -1.72
N GLN A 58 20.21 -11.43 -1.92
CA GLN A 58 21.45 -12.03 -2.42
C GLN A 58 21.82 -11.50 -3.82
N GLY A 59 20.85 -11.26 -4.68
CA GLY A 59 21.09 -10.71 -6.01
C GLY A 59 21.66 -9.28 -5.95
N VAL A 60 21.22 -8.47 -4.99
CA VAL A 60 21.78 -7.13 -4.76
C VAL A 60 23.20 -7.22 -4.21
N GLN A 61 23.46 -8.10 -3.25
CA GLN A 61 24.79 -8.31 -2.69
C GLN A 61 25.80 -8.76 -3.75
N ASP A 62 25.44 -9.72 -4.60
CA ASP A 62 26.29 -10.19 -5.70
C ASP A 62 26.63 -9.07 -6.70
N LYS A 63 25.66 -8.19 -6.99
CA LYS A 63 25.89 -7.01 -7.83
C LYS A 63 26.83 -6.01 -7.18
N LEU A 64 26.69 -5.75 -5.88
CA LEU A 64 27.60 -4.86 -5.14
C LEU A 64 29.03 -5.40 -5.15
N VAL A 65 29.20 -6.70 -4.93
CA VAL A 65 30.52 -7.38 -5.02
C VAL A 65 31.12 -7.24 -6.41
N THR A 66 30.31 -7.45 -7.46
CA THR A 66 30.75 -7.28 -8.86
C THR A 66 31.22 -5.85 -9.14
N LEU A 67 30.60 -4.85 -8.51
CA LEU A 67 30.96 -3.44 -8.62
C LEU A 67 32.11 -3.03 -7.67
N GLY A 68 32.62 -3.95 -6.84
CA GLY A 68 33.67 -3.67 -5.86
C GLY A 68 33.21 -2.80 -4.68
N VAL A 69 31.89 -2.74 -4.43
CA VAL A 69 31.29 -1.94 -3.36
C VAL A 69 30.98 -2.83 -2.16
N GLU A 70 31.46 -2.42 -0.99
CA GLU A 70 31.20 -3.11 0.28
C GLU A 70 29.79 -2.76 0.81
N ARG A 71 29.10 -3.75 1.37
CA ARG A 71 27.70 -3.62 1.83
C ARG A 71 27.56 -2.56 2.93
N GLY A 72 28.41 -2.60 3.94
CA GLY A 72 28.43 -1.66 5.06
C GLY A 72 28.52 -0.21 4.61
N GLN A 73 29.32 0.07 3.58
CA GLN A 73 29.39 1.40 2.96
C GLN A 73 28.05 1.86 2.37
N VAL A 74 27.27 0.95 1.77
CA VAL A 74 25.94 1.28 1.21
C VAL A 74 24.93 1.45 2.34
N GLU A 75 24.97 0.61 3.35
CA GLU A 75 24.13 0.69 4.55
C GLU A 75 24.30 2.03 5.27
N GLU A 76 25.54 2.48 5.45
CA GLU A 76 25.86 3.77 6.07
C GLU A 76 25.36 4.94 5.22
N ARG A 77 25.44 4.83 3.88
CA ARG A 77 24.85 5.83 2.98
C ARG A 77 23.33 5.88 3.12
N ILE A 78 22.63 4.75 3.11
CA ILE A 78 21.16 4.71 3.29
C ILE A 78 20.75 5.32 4.64
N ARG A 79 21.51 5.05 5.70
CA ARG A 79 21.28 5.66 7.03
C ARG A 79 21.58 7.15 7.07
N GLY A 80 22.55 7.61 6.27
CA GLY A 80 22.93 9.02 6.15
C GLY A 80 21.99 9.87 5.29
N LEU A 81 21.10 9.26 4.49
CA LEU A 81 20.16 10.00 3.65
C LEU A 81 19.16 10.80 4.49
N THR A 82 19.06 12.10 4.18
CA THR A 82 17.99 12.94 4.71
C THR A 82 16.64 12.46 4.17
N ASN A 83 15.57 12.86 4.84
CA ASN A 83 14.22 12.42 4.47
C ASN A 83 13.84 12.83 3.04
N ALA A 84 14.29 14.01 2.58
CA ALA A 84 14.04 14.47 1.22
C ALA A 84 14.82 13.65 0.17
N GLU A 85 16.08 13.33 0.46
CA GLU A 85 16.92 12.52 -0.43
C GLU A 85 16.43 11.08 -0.52
N LEU A 86 15.95 10.51 0.60
CA LEU A 86 15.37 9.18 0.63
C LEU A 86 14.13 9.08 -0.28
N ALA A 87 13.23 10.06 -0.19
CA ALA A 87 12.04 10.11 -1.04
C ALA A 87 12.39 10.23 -2.53
N GLN A 88 13.35 11.09 -2.86
CA GLN A 88 13.84 11.26 -4.24
C GLN A 88 14.52 9.98 -4.76
N PHE A 89 15.29 9.29 -3.92
CA PHE A 89 15.96 8.05 -4.28
C PHE A 89 14.95 6.92 -4.54
N ASN A 90 13.93 6.78 -3.70
CA ASN A 90 12.85 5.80 -3.90
C ASN A 90 12.07 6.03 -5.20
N GLN A 91 11.85 7.30 -5.57
CA GLN A 91 11.24 7.65 -6.86
C GLN A 91 12.09 7.15 -8.02
N GLN A 92 13.41 7.39 -7.99
CA GLN A 92 14.34 6.91 -9.01
C GLN A 92 14.40 5.37 -9.07
N LEU A 93 14.36 4.66 -7.93
CA LEU A 93 14.28 3.20 -7.92
C LEU A 93 12.98 2.67 -8.53
N SER A 94 11.87 3.37 -8.33
CA SER A 94 10.57 2.99 -8.88
C SER A 94 10.50 3.19 -10.40
N GLU A 95 11.23 4.17 -10.91
CA GLU A 95 11.36 4.45 -12.35
C GLU A 95 12.41 3.56 -13.03
N ALA A 96 13.40 3.07 -12.28
CA ALA A 96 14.32 2.07 -12.77
C ALA A 96 13.53 0.80 -13.13
N PRO A 97 13.70 0.22 -14.33
CA PRO A 97 12.99 -1.00 -14.69
C PRO A 97 13.29 -2.06 -13.64
N ALA A 98 12.27 -2.47 -12.88
CA ALA A 98 12.33 -3.48 -11.84
C ALA A 98 12.68 -4.85 -12.47
N GLY A 99 13.93 -5.00 -12.87
CA GLY A 99 14.50 -6.14 -13.58
C GLY A 99 14.89 -7.23 -12.60
N GLY A 100 13.90 -7.76 -11.87
CA GLY A 100 14.04 -8.98 -11.09
C GLY A 100 13.53 -10.21 -11.86
N ILE A 101 13.52 -11.37 -11.19
CA ILE A 101 12.94 -12.63 -11.70
C ILE A 101 11.50 -12.41 -12.19
N ILE A 102 10.74 -11.51 -11.55
CA ILE A 102 9.37 -11.14 -11.96
C ILE A 102 9.36 -10.53 -13.37
N GLY A 103 10.28 -9.61 -13.68
CA GLY A 103 10.37 -9.01 -15.01
C GLY A 103 10.73 -10.06 -16.09
N VAL A 104 11.60 -11.00 -15.75
CA VAL A 104 11.95 -12.14 -16.62
C VAL A 104 10.74 -13.05 -16.84
N ILE A 105 10.00 -13.40 -15.79
CA ILE A 105 8.76 -14.21 -15.88
C ILE A 105 7.73 -13.50 -16.76
N VAL A 106 7.50 -12.21 -16.54
CA VAL A 106 6.55 -11.41 -17.34
C VAL A 106 7.00 -11.33 -18.81
N LEU A 107 8.30 -11.15 -19.06
CA LEU A 107 8.84 -11.13 -20.42
C LEU A 107 8.57 -12.46 -21.15
N PHE A 108 8.88 -13.60 -20.52
CA PHE A 108 8.60 -14.92 -21.10
C PHE A 108 7.11 -15.16 -21.31
N LEU A 109 6.27 -14.72 -20.36
CA LEU A 109 4.81 -14.80 -20.50
C LEU A 109 4.34 -14.02 -21.74
N VAL A 110 4.81 -12.79 -21.96
CA VAL A 110 4.46 -11.98 -23.13
C VAL A 110 4.95 -12.64 -24.42
N ILE A 111 6.19 -13.13 -24.47
CA ILE A 111 6.73 -13.83 -25.63
C ILE A 111 5.87 -15.05 -25.98
N PHE A 112 5.52 -15.88 -25.00
CA PHE A 112 4.71 -17.07 -25.22
C PHE A 112 3.28 -16.73 -25.66
N ILE A 113 2.66 -15.69 -25.10
CA ILE A 113 1.34 -15.23 -25.57
C ILE A 113 1.41 -14.82 -27.04
N ILE A 114 2.45 -14.10 -27.46
CA ILE A 114 2.62 -13.68 -28.86
C ILE A 114 2.81 -14.90 -29.77
N THR A 115 3.67 -15.85 -29.40
CA THR A 115 3.91 -17.05 -30.23
C THR A 115 2.67 -17.95 -30.32
N ASP A 116 1.83 -17.97 -29.28
CA ASP A 116 0.56 -18.69 -29.26
C ASP A 116 -0.50 -18.04 -30.16
N MET A 117 -0.60 -16.70 -30.17
CA MET A 117 -1.45 -15.96 -31.12
C MET A 117 -1.05 -16.19 -32.59
N LEU A 118 0.23 -16.42 -32.85
CA LEU A 118 0.78 -16.72 -34.19
C LEU A 118 0.68 -18.21 -34.57
N CYS A 119 0.08 -19.05 -33.72
CA CYS A 119 0.03 -20.51 -33.88
C CYS A 119 1.40 -21.19 -33.99
N ALA A 120 2.47 -20.54 -33.50
CA ALA A 120 3.81 -21.13 -33.45
C ALA A 120 3.99 -22.08 -32.26
N THR A 121 3.19 -21.88 -31.20
CA THR A 121 3.14 -22.69 -29.97
C THR A 121 1.69 -22.82 -29.50
N ASP A 122 1.37 -23.79 -28.63
CA ASP A 122 0.08 -23.93 -27.94
C ASP A 122 0.35 -24.21 -26.45
N VAL A 123 0.60 -23.14 -25.70
CA VAL A 123 0.99 -23.20 -24.27
C VAL A 123 -0.18 -22.76 -23.39
N PHE A 124 -1.02 -21.84 -23.90
CA PHE A 124 -2.11 -21.22 -23.19
C PHE A 124 -3.43 -21.46 -23.92
N SER A 125 -4.27 -22.35 -23.39
CA SER A 125 -5.58 -22.72 -23.97
C SER A 125 -6.61 -21.58 -24.09
N PHE A 126 -6.33 -20.41 -23.48
CA PHE A 126 -7.15 -19.21 -23.59
C PHE A 126 -6.70 -18.27 -24.71
N VAL A 127 -5.49 -18.44 -25.26
CA VAL A 127 -5.00 -17.67 -26.41
C VAL A 127 -5.48 -18.35 -27.68
N LYS A 128 -6.10 -17.58 -28.58
CA LYS A 128 -6.61 -18.08 -29.86
C LYS A 128 -5.72 -17.59 -30.98
N CYS A 129 -5.43 -18.51 -31.90
CA CYS A 129 -4.86 -18.21 -33.21
C CYS A 129 -5.63 -17.08 -33.89
N ILE A 130 -4.89 -16.07 -34.36
CA ILE A 130 -5.47 -14.95 -35.11
C ILE A 130 -5.67 -15.26 -36.60
N ASN A 131 -5.05 -16.33 -37.11
CA ASN A 131 -5.10 -16.77 -38.50
C ASN A 131 -5.58 -18.22 -38.63
#